data_AF-A0A397T675-F1
#
_entry.id   AF-A0A397T675-F1
#
_cell.length_a   1.000
_cell.length_b   1.000
_cell.length_c   1.000
_cell.angle_alpha   90.00
_cell.angle_beta   90.00
_cell.angle_gamma   90.00
#
_symmetry.space_group_name_H-M   'P 1'
#
loop_
_entity.id
_entity.type
_entity.pdbx_description
1 polymer ?
#
loop_
_entity_poly.entity_id
_entity_poly.type
_entity_poly.pdbx_seq_one_letter_code
_entity_poly.pdbx_strand_id
1 'polypeptide(L)' 'MAVSIRLGLNPAETEVFNSMTVQETNLFNALPDDNARIAFIQAFVARDRTWREKSNIDDWDKQNWTWSVVLRH' A
#
# COMPACT_ATOMS: atom_id res chain seq x y z
N MET A 1 -19.78 11.89 -11.11
CA MET A 1 -19.45 10.49 -10.74
C MET A 1 -18.09 10.47 -10.08
N ALA A 2 -17.94 9.79 -8.95
CA ALA A 2 -16.65 9.63 -8.29
C ALA A 2 -15.70 8.82 -9.19
N VAL A 3 -14.42 9.22 -9.29
CA VAL A 3 -13.44 8.58 -10.18
C VAL A 3 -13.24 7.09 -9.85
N SER A 4 -13.39 6.74 -8.57
CA SER A 4 -13.36 5.37 -8.05
C SER A 4 -14.48 4.48 -8.61
N ILE A 5 -15.68 5.04 -8.81
CA ILE A 5 -16.82 4.31 -9.42
C ILE A 5 -16.59 4.13 -10.92
N ARG A 6 -16.02 5.13 -11.61
CA ARG A 6 -15.73 5.02 -13.05
C ARG A 6 -14.67 3.95 -13.35
N LEU A 7 -13.68 3.84 -12.46
CA LEU A 7 -12.56 2.91 -12.61
C LEU A 7 -12.85 1.51 -12.03
N GLY A 8 -13.99 1.30 -11.39
CA GLY A 8 -14.35 0.01 -10.81
C GLY A 8 -13.43 -0.44 -9.67
N LEU A 9 -12.89 0.51 -8.89
CA LEU A 9 -11.92 0.20 -7.83
C LEU A 9 -12.57 -0.58 -6.69
N ASN A 10 -11.85 -1.57 -6.19
CA ASN A 10 -12.22 -2.30 -4.98
C ASN A 10 -11.94 -1.45 -3.70
N PRO A 11 -12.36 -1.90 -2.51
CA PRO A 11 -12.17 -1.13 -1.28
C PRO A 11 -10.70 -0.81 -0.94
N ALA A 12 -9.76 -1.73 -1.18
CA ALA A 12 -8.34 -1.52 -0.90
C ALA A 12 -7.71 -0.53 -1.89
N GLU A 13 -8.05 -0.64 -3.18
CA GLU A 13 -7.66 0.30 -4.22
C GLU A 13 -8.22 1.70 -3.94
N THR A 14 -9.45 1.78 -3.42
CA THR A 14 -10.10 3.03 -3.02
C THR A 14 -9.41 3.67 -1.82
N GLU A 15 -8.99 2.89 -0.82
CA GLU A 15 -8.25 3.38 0.35
C GLU A 15 -6.90 3.98 -0.05
N VAL A 16 -6.17 3.29 -0.94
CA VAL A 16 -4.90 3.77 -1.49
C VAL A 16 -5.11 5.05 -2.30
N PHE A 17 -6.14 5.09 -3.16
CA PHE A 17 -6.47 6.28 -3.94
C PHE A 17 -6.77 7.50 -3.04
N ASN A 18 -7.53 7.30 -1.97
CA ASN A 18 -7.86 8.37 -1.02
C ASN A 18 -6.64 8.82 -0.18
N SER A 19 -5.63 7.96 -0.05
CA SER A 19 -4.40 8.22 0.72
C SER A 19 -3.27 8.78 -0.13
N MET A 20 -3.51 9.03 -1.42
CA MET A 20 -2.50 9.62 -2.31
C MET A 20 -2.15 11.05 -1.89
N THR A 21 -0.86 11.36 -1.96
CA THR A 21 -0.38 12.74 -1.87
C THR A 21 -0.82 13.56 -3.08
N VAL A 22 -0.69 14.89 -2.98
CA VAL A 22 -0.96 15.81 -4.10
C VAL A 22 -0.10 15.46 -5.33
N GLN A 23 1.16 15.08 -5.12
CA GLN A 23 2.05 14.69 -6.21
C GLN A 23 1.60 13.40 -6.90
N GLU A 24 1.24 12.37 -6.11
CA GLU A 24 0.75 11.09 -6.64
C GLU A 24 -0.58 11.25 -7.37
N THR A 25 -1.45 12.13 -6.87
CA THR A 25 -2.70 12.50 -7.53
C THR A 25 -2.45 13.19 -8.88
N ASN A 26 -1.46 14.08 -8.96
CA ASN A 26 -1.10 14.74 -10.22
C ASN A 26 -0.54 13.74 -11.24
N LEU A 27 0.30 12.80 -10.80
CA LEU A 27 0.82 11.73 -11.65
C LEU A 27 -0.32 10.83 -12.15
N PHE A 28 -1.23 10.45 -11.25
CA PHE A 28 -2.41 9.66 -11.60
C PHE A 28 -3.30 10.35 -12.64
N ASN A 29 -3.54 11.66 -12.48
CA ASN A 29 -4.35 12.44 -13.42
C ASN A 29 -3.66 12.65 -14.77
N ALA A 30 -2.33 12.62 -14.82
CA ALA A 30 -1.55 12.71 -16.06
C ALA A 30 -1.58 11.42 -16.89
N LEU A 31 -2.13 10.31 -16.35
CA LEU A 31 -2.21 9.05 -17.06
C LEU A 31 -3.25 9.11 -18.20
N PRO A 32 -2.90 8.54 -19.38
CA PRO A 32 -3.63 8.76 -20.63
C PRO A 32 -4.97 8.02 -20.70
N ASP A 33 -5.10 6.89 -20.00
CA ASP A 33 -6.28 6.04 -20.06
C ASP A 33 -6.60 5.39 -18.69
N ASP A 34 -7.81 4.83 -18.60
CA ASP A 34 -8.33 4.23 -17.37
C ASP A 34 -7.58 2.94 -17.00
N ASN A 35 -7.01 2.18 -17.95
CA ASN A 35 -6.20 0.99 -17.63
C ASN A 35 -4.86 1.38 -17.01
N ALA A 36 -4.21 2.42 -17.53
CA ALA A 36 -2.99 2.96 -16.93
C ALA A 36 -3.24 3.44 -15.49
N ARG A 37 -4.39 4.07 -15.24
CA ARG A 37 -4.82 4.51 -13.90
C ARG A 37 -5.05 3.34 -12.94
N ILE A 38 -5.72 2.29 -13.40
CA ILE A 38 -5.94 1.07 -12.61
C ILE A 38 -4.59 0.41 -12.27
N ALA A 39 -3.71 0.23 -13.26
CA ALA A 39 -2.40 -0.36 -13.05
C ALA A 39 -1.53 0.45 -12.07
N PHE A 40 -1.63 1.78 -12.12
CA PHE A 40 -0.96 2.67 -11.18
C PHE A 40 -1.43 2.43 -9.74
N ILE A 41 -2.74 2.36 -9.50
CA ILE A 41 -3.29 2.08 -8.15
C ILE A 41 -2.88 0.69 -7.67
N GLN A 42 -2.92 -0.32 -8.55
CA GLN A 42 -2.52 -1.68 -8.20
C GLN A 42 -1.05 -1.79 -7.78
N ALA A 43 -0.15 -1.05 -8.46
CA ALA A 43 1.25 -0.98 -8.07
C ALA A 43 1.43 -0.37 -6.67
N PHE A 44 0.62 0.64 -6.33
CA PHE A 44 0.61 1.22 -4.99
C PHE A 44 0.07 0.27 -3.92
N VAL A 45 -1.02 -0.45 -4.20
CA VAL A 45 -1.56 -1.48 -3.29
C VAL A 45 -0.51 -2.57 -3.04
N ALA A 46 0.18 -3.05 -4.08
CA ALA A 46 1.24 -4.04 -3.95
C ALA A 46 2.44 -3.51 -3.13
N ARG A 47 2.80 -2.24 -3.33
CA ARG A 47 3.82 -1.55 -2.54
C ARG A 47 3.42 -1.50 -1.06
N ASP A 48 2.21 -1.04 -0.76
CA ASP A 48 1.71 -0.90 0.61
C ASP A 48 1.66 -2.27 1.32
N ARG A 49 1.19 -3.31 0.63
CA ARG A 49 1.23 -4.69 1.12
C ARG A 49 2.64 -5.14 1.45
N THR A 50 3.60 -4.91 0.54
CA THR A 50 5.01 -5.29 0.73
C THR A 50 5.62 -4.56 1.93
N TRP A 51 5.30 -3.28 2.12
CA TRP A 51 5.75 -2.51 3.28
C TRP A 51 5.17 -3.07 4.59
N ARG A 52 3.85 -3.34 4.63
CA ARG A 52 3.22 -3.95 5.81
C ARG A 52 3.80 -5.32 6.13
N GLU A 53 4.04 -6.16 5.13
CA GLU A 53 4.65 -7.48 5.30
C GLU A 53 6.09 -7.38 5.84
N LYS A 54 6.90 -6.44 5.33
CA LYS A 54 8.24 -6.17 5.86
C LYS A 54 8.23 -5.65 7.29
N SER A 55 7.33 -4.73 7.62
CA SER A 55 7.18 -4.23 8.99
C SER A 55 6.78 -5.33 9.97
N ASN A 56 5.97 -6.30 9.53
CA ASN A 56 5.55 -7.42 10.37
C ASN A 56 6.70 -8.42 10.64
N ILE A 57 7.61 -8.58 9.68
CA ILE A 57 8.83 -9.41 9.84
C ILE A 57 9.80 -8.74 10.83
N ASP A 58 9.98 -7.42 10.74
CA ASP A 58 10.83 -6.66 11.67
C ASP A 58 10.29 -6.71 13.11
N ASP A 59 8.97 -6.70 13.30
CA ASP A 59 8.35 -6.87 14.62
C ASP A 59 8.54 -8.30 15.18
N TRP A 60 8.42 -9.32 14.32
CA TRP A 60 8.66 -10.72 14.69
C TRP A 60 10.12 -11.00 15.10
N ASP A 61 11.09 -10.42 14.38
CA ASP A 61 12.53 -10.56 14.72
C ASP A 61 12.86 -9.90 16.06
N LYS A 62 12.31 -8.70 16.32
CA LYS A 62 12.45 -8.00 17.60
C LYS A 62 11.83 -8.76 18.77
N GLN A 63 10.67 -9.39 18.58
CA GLN A 63 10.06 -10.23 19.62
C GLN A 63 10.88 -11.50 19.90
N ASN A 64 11.42 -12.18 18.89
CA ASN A 64 12.22 -13.39 19.12
C ASN A 64 13.58 -13.12 19.77
N TRP A 65 14.19 -11.97 19.51
CA TRP A 65 15.42 -11.58 20.19
C TRP A 65 15.19 -11.29 21.69
N THR A 66 14.08 -10.65 22.05
CA THR A 66 13.77 -10.33 23.46
C THR A 66 13.56 -11.59 24.31
N TRP A 67 12.85 -12.61 23.79
CA TRP A 67 12.69 -13.88 24.52
C TRP A 67 13.98 -14.68 24.67
N SER A 68 14.88 -14.61 23.69
CA SER A 68 16.17 -15.31 23.71
C SER A 68 17.16 -14.74 24.73
N VAL A 69 17.05 -13.44 25.06
CA VAL A 69 17.87 -12.77 26.08
C VAL A 69 17.34 -13.06 27.50
N VAL A 70 16.01 -13.16 27.67
CA VAL A 70 15.38 -13.41 28.98
C VAL A 70 15.57 -14.87 29.45
N LEU A 71 15.65 -15.84 28.54
CA LEU A 71 15.81 -17.26 28.87
C LEU A 71 17.28 -17.69 29.11
N ARG A 72 18.24 -16.76 29.06
CA ARG A 72 19.68 -17.03 29.23
C ARG A 72 20.27 -16.44 30.53
N HIS A 73 19.46 -16.36 31.59
CA HIS A 73 19.91 -16.08 32.97
C HIS A 73 19.29 -17.09 33.94
#